data_AF-A0A5X9IKX3-F1
#
_entry.id   AF-A0A5X9IKX3-F1
#
_cell.length_a   1.000
_cell.length_b   1.000
_cell.length_c   1.000
_cell.angle_alpha   90.00
_cell.angle_beta   90.00
_cell.angle_gamma   90.00
#
_symmetry.space_group_name_H-M   'P 1'
#
loop_
_entity.id
_entity.type
_entity.pdbx_description
1 polymer ?
#
loop_
_entity_poly.entity_id
_entity_poly.type
_entity_poly.pdbx_seq_one_letter_code
_entity_poly.pdbx_strand_id
1 'polypeptide(L)'
;MPIQQLPMMKGMGKDFKNADYIDYLPINMLATPKEVLNSSGYLRSFPGIAKRNDVNGVSRGVEYNTAQNAVYRVLGSKLYKGETVVGDVAGSGRVSMAHGRTSQAVGVNGKLVEYRYDGTVKTVSNWPTDSGFTQYELGSVRDITRLRGRYAWSKDGTDSWFITDLEDESHPDRYSAQYRAESQPDGIIGIGTWRDFIVCFGSSTIEYFSLTGATTAGAALYVAQPSLMVQKGIAGTYCKTPFADSYAFISHPATGAPSVYIIGSGQASPIATASIEKIIRSYTAEEL
;
A
#
# COMPACT_ATOMS: atom_id res chain seq x y z
N MET A 1 -29.76 -17.14 -0.57
CA MET A 1 -29.15 -16.50 0.60
C MET A 1 -30.01 -15.32 1.00
N PRO A 2 -30.34 -15.11 2.28
CA PRO A 2 -31.00 -13.88 2.69
C PRO A 2 -30.07 -12.73 2.34
N ILE A 3 -30.54 -11.84 1.47
CA ILE A 3 -29.86 -10.59 1.17
C ILE A 3 -29.95 -9.78 2.46
N GLN A 4 -28.86 -9.74 3.23
CA GLN A 4 -28.76 -8.86 4.37
C GLN A 4 -28.65 -7.44 3.81
N GLN A 5 -29.80 -6.78 3.65
CA GLN A 5 -29.83 -5.35 3.33
C GLN A 5 -29.25 -4.61 4.52
N LEU A 6 -28.05 -4.06 4.35
CA LEU A 6 -27.54 -3.03 5.24
C LEU A 6 -28.35 -1.75 4.93
N PRO A 7 -29.22 -1.27 5.84
CA PRO A 7 -29.95 -0.04 5.61
C PRO A 7 -28.95 1.12 5.73
N MET A 8 -28.37 1.49 4.60
CA MET A 8 -27.55 2.70 4.46
C MET A 8 -28.50 3.89 4.42
N MET A 9 -28.34 4.84 5.34
CA MET A 9 -29.11 6.07 5.34
C MET A 9 -28.68 6.91 4.12
N LYS A 10 -29.49 6.92 3.07
CA LYS A 10 -29.23 7.64 1.83
C LYS A 10 -30.49 8.35 1.34
N GLY A 11 -30.32 9.56 0.84
CA GLY A 11 -31.36 10.27 0.08
C GLY A 11 -31.24 9.96 -1.41
N MET A 12 -32.24 10.37 -2.19
CA MET A 12 -32.10 10.53 -3.64
C MET A 12 -31.92 12.00 -3.95
N GLY A 13 -30.82 12.34 -4.61
CA GLY A 13 -30.53 13.69 -5.09
C GLY A 13 -30.40 13.72 -6.61
N LYS A 14 -30.35 14.92 -7.17
CA LYS A 14 -29.87 15.14 -8.54
C LYS A 14 -28.51 15.82 -8.47
N ASP A 15 -27.55 15.31 -9.23
CA ASP A 15 -26.27 15.99 -9.41
C ASP A 15 -26.53 17.34 -10.10
N PHE A 16 -25.99 18.42 -9.52
CA PHE A 16 -26.22 19.78 -9.99
C PHE A 16 -25.58 20.06 -11.35
N LYS A 17 -24.61 19.25 -11.79
CA LYS A 17 -23.87 19.47 -13.03
C LYS A 17 -24.55 18.86 -14.26
N ASN A 18 -25.14 17.67 -14.11
CA ASN A 18 -25.65 16.86 -15.22
C ASN A 18 -27.06 16.31 -14.99
N ALA A 19 -27.70 16.67 -13.87
CA ALA A 19 -29.07 16.29 -13.50
C ALA A 19 -29.34 14.77 -13.35
N ASP A 20 -28.28 13.95 -13.30
CA ASP A 20 -28.39 12.52 -13.03
C ASP A 20 -28.85 12.27 -11.60
N TYR A 21 -29.66 11.22 -11.40
CA TYR A 21 -30.01 10.76 -10.06
C TYR A 21 -28.80 10.12 -9.38
N ILE A 22 -28.50 10.56 -8.15
CA ILE A 22 -27.40 10.06 -7.33
C ILE A 22 -27.89 9.66 -5.94
N ASP A 23 -27.20 8.70 -5.33
CA ASP A 23 -27.33 8.43 -3.90
C ASP A 23 -26.75 9.63 -3.12
N TYR A 24 -27.60 10.34 -2.39
CA TYR A 24 -27.21 11.48 -1.58
C TYR A 24 -26.83 11.01 -0.18
N LEU A 25 -25.53 10.82 0.03
CA LEU A 25 -24.98 10.33 1.29
C LEU A 25 -24.81 11.48 2.30
N PRO A 26 -25.07 11.26 3.60
CA PRO A 26 -24.75 12.22 4.64
C PRO A 26 -23.23 12.47 4.69
N ILE A 27 -22.79 13.70 4.37
CA ILE A 27 -21.38 14.08 4.40
C ILE A 27 -21.06 14.72 5.74
N ASN A 28 -19.99 14.26 6.41
CA ASN A 28 -19.52 14.79 7.70
C ASN A 28 -20.60 14.79 8.81
N MET A 29 -21.49 13.79 8.81
CA MET A 29 -22.52 13.61 9.83
C MET A 29 -22.49 12.20 10.44
N LEU A 30 -22.77 12.11 11.74
CA LEU A 30 -22.93 10.88 12.50
C LEU A 30 -24.41 10.64 12.78
N ALA A 31 -24.89 9.44 12.48
CA ALA A 31 -26.21 9.01 12.91
C ALA A 31 -26.23 8.79 14.42
N THR A 32 -27.10 9.51 15.12
CA THR A 32 -27.34 9.36 16.55
C THR A 32 -28.70 8.70 16.74
N PRO A 33 -28.75 7.45 17.22
CA PRO A 33 -30.00 6.74 17.49
C PRO A 33 -30.61 7.30 18.77
N LYS A 34 -31.38 8.37 18.64
CA LYS A 34 -32.17 8.98 19.70
C LYS A 34 -33.46 9.45 19.08
N GLU A 35 -34.57 8.93 19.58
CA GLU A 35 -35.89 9.26 19.06
C GLU A 35 -36.20 10.74 19.27
N VAL A 36 -36.56 11.43 18.20
CA VAL A 36 -36.93 12.85 18.22
C VAL A 36 -38.02 13.08 17.19
N LEU A 37 -39.14 13.70 17.59
CA LEU A 37 -40.17 14.20 16.68
C LEU A 37 -40.56 13.20 15.56
N ASN A 38 -41.00 11.99 15.92
CA ASN A 38 -41.39 10.91 14.99
C ASN A 38 -40.26 10.37 14.08
N SER A 39 -39.00 10.60 14.43
CA SER A 39 -37.84 9.98 13.79
C SER A 39 -37.12 9.06 14.78
N SER A 40 -36.63 7.92 14.30
CA SER A 40 -35.82 6.97 15.09
C SER A 40 -34.42 7.48 15.46
N GLY A 41 -34.03 8.66 14.95
CA GLY A 41 -32.69 9.24 15.15
C GLY A 41 -32.54 10.61 14.52
N TYR A 42 -31.37 11.22 14.71
CA TYR A 42 -30.97 12.45 14.03
C TYR A 42 -29.50 12.40 13.60
N LEU A 43 -29.13 13.27 12.67
CA LEU A 43 -27.76 13.46 12.25
C LEU A 43 -27.11 14.57 13.07
N ARG A 44 -25.92 14.28 13.61
CA ARG A 44 -25.06 15.28 14.25
C ARG A 44 -23.85 15.53 13.37
N SER A 45 -23.42 16.77 13.21
CA SER A 45 -22.13 17.07 12.56
C SER A 45 -21.00 16.33 13.28
N PHE A 46 -20.06 15.79 12.51
CA PHE A 46 -18.85 15.17 13.07
C PHE A 46 -18.14 16.18 13.99
N PRO A 47 -17.62 15.74 15.16
CA PRO A 47 -16.70 16.57 15.93
C PRO A 47 -15.56 17.05 15.02
N GLY A 48 -15.28 18.35 15.04
CA GLY A 48 -14.15 18.89 14.30
C GLY A 48 -12.83 18.28 14.77
N ILE A 49 -11.79 18.36 13.94
CA ILE A 49 -10.43 18.02 14.34
C ILE A 49 -9.77 19.24 14.98
N ALA A 50 -9.14 19.06 16.15
CA ALA A 50 -8.30 20.07 16.76
C ALA A 50 -6.86 19.92 16.23
N LYS A 51 -6.25 21.03 15.80
CA LYS A 51 -4.82 21.05 15.47
C LYS A 51 -4.03 20.74 16.72
N ARG A 52 -3.17 19.72 16.66
CA ARG A 52 -2.26 19.38 17.77
C ARG A 52 -0.96 20.17 17.66
N ASN A 53 -0.23 19.99 16.56
CA ASN A 53 1.11 20.55 16.40
C ASN A 53 1.27 21.17 15.00
N ASP A 54 2.20 22.11 14.89
CA ASP A 54 2.77 22.54 13.61
C ASP A 54 3.78 21.52 13.11
N VAL A 55 3.72 21.20 11.82
CA VAL A 55 4.52 20.15 11.20
C VAL A 55 5.15 20.66 9.90
N ASN A 56 6.21 19.99 9.47
CA ASN A 56 7.08 20.47 8.39
C ASN A 56 6.45 20.44 6.98
N GLY A 57 5.22 19.95 6.81
CA GLY A 57 4.52 20.04 5.54
C GLY A 57 3.42 19.00 5.38
N VAL A 58 3.06 18.75 4.12
CA VAL A 58 2.00 17.80 3.74
C VAL A 58 2.37 16.36 4.12
N SER A 59 1.35 15.56 4.44
CA SER A 59 1.53 14.14 4.73
C SER A 59 1.87 13.36 3.45
N ARG A 60 2.99 12.65 3.48
CA ARG A 60 3.50 11.88 2.32
C ARG A 60 3.33 10.37 2.48
N GLY A 61 3.26 9.88 3.72
CA GLY A 61 3.06 8.48 4.06
C GLY A 61 2.88 8.31 5.57
N VAL A 62 2.16 7.27 5.98
CA VAL A 62 1.89 6.96 7.39
C VAL A 62 1.87 5.45 7.61
N GLU A 63 2.42 5.01 8.73
CA GLU A 63 2.37 3.62 9.16
C GLU A 63 2.28 3.54 10.69
N TYR A 64 1.52 2.58 11.21
CA TYR A 64 1.59 2.24 12.63
C TYR A 64 2.70 1.21 12.85
N ASN A 65 3.74 1.60 13.55
CA ASN A 65 4.88 0.75 13.85
C ASN A 65 4.64 -0.02 15.13
N THR A 66 4.39 -1.32 15.00
CA THR A 66 4.07 -2.19 16.14
C THR A 66 5.30 -2.49 17.02
N ALA A 67 6.51 -2.49 16.46
CA ALA A 67 7.75 -2.70 17.21
C ALA A 67 8.07 -1.54 18.17
N GLN A 68 7.65 -0.32 17.83
CA GLN A 68 7.85 0.89 18.62
C GLN A 68 6.58 1.39 19.31
N ASN A 69 5.44 0.71 19.07
CA ASN A 69 4.11 1.09 19.54
C ASN A 69 3.78 2.58 19.28
N ALA A 70 4.08 3.05 18.07
CA ALA A 70 3.93 4.46 17.70
C ALA A 70 3.56 4.63 16.23
N VAL A 71 2.83 5.70 15.91
CA VAL A 71 2.59 6.12 14.52
C VAL A 71 3.85 6.77 13.98
N TYR A 72 4.33 6.26 12.86
CA TYR A 72 5.35 6.91 12.06
C TYR A 72 4.68 7.62 10.88
N ARG A 73 5.09 8.86 10.62
CA ARG A 73 4.53 9.65 9.53
C ARG A 73 5.59 10.54 8.91
N VAL A 74 5.64 10.54 7.58
CA VAL A 74 6.43 11.53 6.84
C VAL A 74 5.57 12.75 6.57
N LEU A 75 5.99 13.89 7.09
CA LEU A 75 5.33 15.19 6.92
C LEU A 75 6.37 16.17 6.36
N GLY A 76 6.16 16.67 5.15
CA GLY A 76 7.15 17.49 4.45
C GLY A 76 8.46 16.72 4.23
N SER A 77 9.57 17.26 4.73
CA SER A 77 10.88 16.63 4.66
C SER A 77 11.32 15.95 5.96
N LYS A 78 10.41 15.66 6.89
CA LYS A 78 10.73 15.06 8.19
C LYS A 78 9.93 13.78 8.45
N LEU A 79 10.58 12.79 9.06
CA LEU A 79 9.95 11.60 9.63
C LEU A 79 9.65 11.86 11.10
N TYR A 80 8.40 11.62 11.50
CA TYR A 80 7.93 11.75 12.88
C TYR A 80 7.62 10.39 13.47
N LYS A 81 8.02 10.17 14.73
CA LYS A 81 7.49 9.14 15.64
C LYS A 81 6.55 9.84 16.62
N GLY A 82 5.25 9.71 16.40
CA GLY A 82 4.27 10.54 17.10
C GLY A 82 4.52 12.02 16.84
N GLU A 83 4.91 12.77 17.86
CA GLU A 83 5.21 14.21 17.76
C GLU A 83 6.72 14.51 17.62
N THR A 84 7.58 13.51 17.81
CA THR A 84 9.03 13.68 17.79
C THR A 84 9.59 13.47 16.40
N VAL A 85 10.42 14.38 15.91
CA VAL A 85 11.18 14.20 14.67
C VAL A 85 12.30 13.20 14.90
N VAL A 86 12.39 12.18 14.04
CA VAL A 86 13.38 11.10 14.14
C VAL A 86 14.27 10.98 12.91
N GLY A 87 14.02 11.77 11.87
CA GLY A 87 14.87 11.78 10.68
C GLY A 87 14.44 12.76 9.61
N ASP A 88 15.34 12.98 8.65
CA ASP A 88 15.14 13.77 7.44
C ASP A 88 14.77 12.87 6.27
N VAL A 89 13.71 13.23 5.53
CA VAL A 89 13.19 12.49 4.37
C VAL A 89 13.22 13.38 3.14
N ALA A 90 14.10 13.10 2.20
CA ALA A 90 14.24 13.89 0.98
C ALA A 90 12.99 13.85 0.07
N GLY A 91 12.87 14.84 -0.83
CA GLY A 91 11.79 14.91 -1.83
C GLY A 91 10.46 15.45 -1.29
N SER A 92 9.44 15.43 -2.16
CA SER A 92 8.08 15.93 -1.86
C SER A 92 6.96 14.95 -2.23
N GLY A 93 7.24 13.94 -3.06
CA GLY A 93 6.27 12.93 -3.48
C GLY A 93 5.88 11.97 -2.36
N ARG A 94 4.77 11.23 -2.55
CA ARG A 94 4.35 10.16 -1.63
C ARG A 94 5.48 9.15 -1.39
N VAL A 95 5.43 8.50 -0.23
CA VAL A 95 6.42 7.50 0.18
C VAL A 95 5.74 6.22 0.63
N SER A 96 6.42 5.10 0.44
CA SER A 96 6.03 3.82 1.00
C SER A 96 6.78 3.58 2.31
N MET A 97 6.13 2.94 3.27
CA MET A 97 6.67 2.74 4.62
C MET A 97 6.47 1.28 5.04
N ALA A 98 7.48 0.71 5.67
CA ALA A 98 7.40 -0.58 6.32
C ALA A 98 8.28 -0.55 7.59
N HIS A 99 7.90 -1.27 8.64
CA HIS A 99 8.69 -1.33 9.87
C HIS A 99 9.24 -2.71 10.17
N GLY A 100 10.46 -2.75 10.70
CA GLY A 100 11.16 -3.92 11.17
C GLY A 100 11.46 -3.89 12.66
N ARG A 101 12.20 -4.91 13.12
CA ARG A 101 12.62 -5.00 14.52
C ARG A 101 13.66 -3.94 14.89
N THR A 102 14.45 -3.49 13.92
CA THR A 102 15.58 -2.58 14.14
C THR A 102 15.43 -1.22 13.46
N SER A 103 14.48 -1.06 12.54
CA SER A 103 14.30 0.19 11.79
C SER A 103 12.85 0.45 11.39
N GLN A 104 12.58 1.70 11.09
CA GLN A 104 11.49 2.14 10.23
C GLN A 104 12.07 2.37 8.82
N ALA A 105 11.64 1.62 7.82
CA ALA A 105 12.04 1.85 6.43
C ALA A 105 11.07 2.80 5.70
N VAL A 106 11.63 3.60 4.79
CA VAL A 106 10.91 4.51 3.90
C VAL A 106 11.46 4.35 2.49
N GLY A 107 10.59 3.99 1.55
CA GLY A 107 10.86 4.03 0.12
C GLY A 107 10.68 5.46 -0.40
N VAL A 108 11.76 6.12 -0.79
CA VAL A 108 11.75 7.52 -1.19
C VAL A 108 12.83 7.83 -2.22
N ASN A 109 12.49 8.60 -3.27
CA ASN A 109 13.41 9.01 -4.35
C ASN A 109 14.24 7.83 -4.92
N GLY A 110 13.59 6.69 -5.16
CA GLY A 110 14.25 5.50 -5.70
C GLY A 110 15.15 4.75 -4.71
N LYS A 111 15.11 5.07 -3.41
CA LYS A 111 15.94 4.43 -2.38
C LYS A 111 15.09 3.83 -1.27
N LEU A 112 15.56 2.72 -0.69
CA LEU A 112 15.04 2.20 0.57
C LEU A 112 15.95 2.71 1.68
N VAL A 113 15.44 3.66 2.46
CA VAL A 113 16.16 4.30 3.58
C VAL A 113 15.62 3.76 4.89
N GLU A 114 16.53 3.30 5.75
CA GLU A 114 16.24 2.71 7.05
C GLU A 114 16.60 3.69 8.16
N TYR A 115 15.58 4.16 8.88
CA TYR A 115 15.73 4.96 10.09
C TYR A 115 15.77 4.00 11.27
N ARG A 116 16.98 3.66 11.71
CA ARG A 116 17.22 2.66 12.76
C ARG A 116 16.85 3.25 14.11
N TYR A 117 16.39 2.40 15.02
CA TYR A 117 15.92 2.84 16.33
C TYR A 117 17.06 3.29 17.26
N ASP A 118 18.30 2.97 16.92
CA ASP A 118 19.52 3.49 17.57
C ASP A 118 19.92 4.89 17.07
N GLY A 119 19.14 5.48 16.15
CA GLY A 119 19.38 6.80 15.58
C GLY A 119 20.26 6.80 14.32
N THR A 120 20.79 5.65 13.91
CA THR A 120 21.54 5.55 12.65
C THR A 120 20.59 5.56 11.46
N VAL A 121 21.05 6.10 10.33
CA VAL A 121 20.31 6.08 9.07
C VAL A 121 21.16 5.31 8.06
N LYS A 122 20.58 4.25 7.49
CA LYS A 122 21.20 3.45 6.44
C LYS A 122 20.37 3.52 5.17
N THR A 123 21.01 3.30 4.03
CA THR A 123 20.32 3.08 2.75
C THR A 123 20.72 1.71 2.28
N VAL A 124 19.76 0.92 1.80
CA VAL A 124 20.06 -0.42 1.27
C VAL A 124 21.01 -0.30 0.08
N SER A 125 22.11 -1.06 0.14
CA SER A 125 23.13 -1.15 -0.92
C SER A 125 23.59 -2.59 -1.09
N ASN A 126 24.28 -2.91 -2.19
CA ASN A 126 24.93 -4.21 -2.31
C ASN A 126 25.99 -4.41 -1.22
N TRP A 127 26.27 -5.67 -0.92
CA TRP A 127 27.42 -6.06 -0.11
C TRP A 127 28.73 -5.55 -0.74
N PRO A 128 29.78 -5.30 0.07
CA PRO A 128 31.12 -5.00 -0.44
C PRO A 128 31.55 -5.99 -1.53
N THR A 129 32.19 -5.51 -2.59
CA THR A 129 32.54 -6.33 -3.77
C THR A 129 33.54 -7.45 -3.45
N ASP A 130 34.32 -7.30 -2.37
CA ASP A 130 35.27 -8.28 -1.84
C ASP A 130 34.64 -9.32 -0.90
N SER A 131 33.35 -9.17 -0.55
CA SER A 131 32.63 -10.13 0.31
C SER A 131 32.39 -11.50 -0.34
N GLY A 132 32.47 -11.58 -1.67
CA GLY A 132 32.11 -12.78 -2.44
C GLY A 132 30.61 -13.00 -2.62
N PHE A 133 29.75 -12.11 -2.11
CA PHE A 133 28.30 -12.18 -2.33
C PHE A 133 27.89 -11.60 -3.69
N THR A 134 26.77 -12.11 -4.22
CA THR A 134 26.23 -11.68 -5.51
C THR A 134 25.93 -10.18 -5.50
N GLN A 135 26.39 -9.50 -6.56
CA GLN A 135 26.12 -8.10 -6.81
C GLN A 135 24.88 -7.98 -7.68
N TYR A 136 23.87 -7.24 -7.20
CA TYR A 136 22.61 -7.09 -7.89
C TYR A 136 22.45 -5.71 -8.51
N GLU A 137 21.78 -5.62 -9.64
CA GLU A 137 21.33 -4.35 -10.22
C GLU A 137 20.07 -3.86 -9.49
N LEU A 138 20.24 -3.28 -8.30
CA LEU A 138 19.13 -2.91 -7.39
C LEU A 138 18.15 -1.90 -8.01
N GLY A 139 18.65 -1.02 -8.90
CA GLY A 139 17.84 0.01 -9.55
C GLY A 139 17.20 1.00 -8.58
N SER A 140 16.11 1.63 -9.03
CA SER A 140 15.31 2.54 -8.20
C SER A 140 14.21 1.77 -7.48
N VAL A 141 14.00 2.05 -6.20
CA VAL A 141 12.90 1.52 -5.39
C VAL A 141 11.58 2.19 -5.77
N ARG A 142 10.58 1.41 -6.15
CA ARG A 142 9.22 1.91 -6.44
C ARG A 142 8.30 1.83 -5.22
N ASP A 143 8.30 0.70 -4.53
CA ASP A 143 7.42 0.42 -3.41
C ASP A 143 8.06 -0.57 -2.43
N ILE A 144 7.64 -0.57 -1.17
CA ILE A 144 8.22 -1.41 -0.12
C ILE A 144 7.15 -2.10 0.73
N THR A 145 7.49 -3.26 1.26
CA THR A 145 6.72 -3.98 2.27
C THR A 145 7.67 -4.76 3.19
N ARG A 146 7.13 -5.49 4.18
CA ARG A 146 7.92 -6.37 5.03
C ARG A 146 7.19 -7.68 5.27
N LEU A 147 7.93 -8.78 5.17
CA LEU A 147 7.45 -10.11 5.51
C LEU A 147 8.54 -10.92 6.23
N ARG A 148 8.14 -11.58 7.33
CA ARG A 148 8.95 -12.58 8.05
C ARG A 148 10.40 -12.16 8.33
N GLY A 149 10.55 -10.90 8.77
CA GLY A 149 11.85 -10.35 9.19
C GLY A 149 12.65 -9.67 8.09
N ARG A 150 12.20 -9.68 6.84
CA ARG A 150 12.89 -9.06 5.71
C ARG A 150 12.04 -7.96 5.09
N TYR A 151 12.65 -6.84 4.74
CA TYR A 151 11.99 -5.91 3.83
C TYR A 151 11.99 -6.51 2.44
N ALA A 152 10.93 -6.21 1.69
CA ALA A 152 10.82 -6.52 0.28
C ALA A 152 10.52 -5.22 -0.48
N TRP A 153 11.10 -5.06 -1.67
CA TRP A 153 10.85 -3.89 -2.49
C TRP A 153 10.78 -4.24 -3.98
N SER A 154 9.95 -3.50 -4.72
CA SER A 154 9.89 -3.58 -6.17
C SER A 154 10.90 -2.63 -6.82
N LYS A 155 11.54 -3.11 -7.89
CA LYS A 155 12.40 -2.28 -8.74
C LYS A 155 11.55 -1.55 -9.77
N ASP A 156 11.72 -0.24 -9.83
CA ASP A 156 10.94 0.63 -10.69
C ASP A 156 11.16 0.31 -12.16
N GLY A 157 10.07 0.36 -12.93
CA GLY A 157 10.08 0.06 -14.35
C GLY A 157 10.38 -1.41 -14.73
N THR A 158 10.41 -2.35 -13.79
CA THR A 158 10.68 -3.77 -14.09
C THR A 158 9.68 -4.73 -13.43
N ASP A 159 9.79 -6.00 -13.80
CA ASP A 159 9.08 -7.17 -13.24
C ASP A 159 9.76 -7.74 -11.98
N SER A 160 10.82 -7.08 -11.50
CA SER A 160 11.73 -7.63 -10.50
C SER A 160 11.49 -7.01 -9.13
N TRP A 161 11.61 -7.82 -8.09
CA TRP A 161 11.57 -7.39 -6.71
C TRP A 161 12.66 -8.09 -5.90
N PHE A 162 13.00 -7.51 -4.77
CA PHE A 162 14.13 -7.94 -3.96
C PHE A 162 13.74 -8.05 -2.49
N ILE A 163 14.55 -8.78 -1.73
CA ILE A 163 14.47 -8.86 -0.27
C ILE A 163 15.80 -8.50 0.40
N THR A 164 15.71 -7.95 1.60
CA THR A 164 16.88 -7.67 2.43
C THR A 164 17.37 -8.94 3.13
N ASP A 165 18.64 -8.93 3.54
CA ASP A 165 19.22 -9.94 4.42
C ASP A 165 18.52 -9.97 5.79
N LEU A 166 18.54 -11.12 6.44
CA LEU A 166 17.88 -11.32 7.73
C LEU A 166 18.72 -10.78 8.89
N GLU A 167 20.04 -10.86 8.79
CA GLU A 167 20.96 -10.43 9.85
C GLU A 167 21.36 -8.97 9.67
N ASP A 168 21.55 -8.52 8.43
CA ASP A 168 21.79 -7.12 8.11
C ASP A 168 20.84 -6.60 7.03
N GLU A 169 19.69 -6.08 7.46
CA GLU A 169 18.66 -5.55 6.55
C GLU A 169 19.15 -4.39 5.65
N SER A 170 20.35 -3.82 5.88
CA SER A 170 20.93 -2.78 5.00
C SER A 170 21.53 -3.31 3.70
N HIS A 171 21.46 -4.62 3.46
CA HIS A 171 21.92 -5.27 2.24
C HIS A 171 20.85 -6.23 1.68
N PRO A 172 20.87 -6.53 0.36
CA PRO A 172 20.07 -7.61 -0.20
C PRO A 172 20.46 -8.95 0.43
N ASP A 173 19.55 -9.93 0.42
CA ASP A 173 19.87 -11.29 0.88
C ASP A 173 21.14 -11.83 0.19
N ARG A 174 22.02 -12.44 0.99
CA ARG A 174 23.36 -12.88 0.55
C ARG A 174 23.34 -13.92 -0.57
N TYR A 175 22.26 -14.69 -0.67
CA TYR A 175 22.23 -15.89 -1.52
C TYR A 175 21.10 -15.89 -2.54
N SER A 176 19.94 -15.30 -2.23
CA SER A 176 18.76 -15.31 -3.10
C SER A 176 17.89 -14.07 -2.87
N ALA A 177 18.41 -12.91 -3.25
CA ALA A 177 17.70 -11.65 -3.04
C ALA A 177 16.64 -11.34 -4.10
N GLN A 178 16.86 -11.71 -5.37
CA GLN A 178 16.03 -11.24 -6.49
C GLN A 178 14.99 -12.27 -6.93
N TYR A 179 13.78 -11.79 -7.18
CA TYR A 179 12.62 -12.54 -7.66
C TYR A 179 11.92 -11.76 -8.79
N ARG A 180 11.06 -12.44 -9.55
CA ARG A 180 10.31 -11.85 -10.67
C ARG A 180 8.83 -12.21 -10.64
N ALA A 181 7.99 -11.25 -10.99
CA ALA A 181 6.57 -11.40 -11.28
C ALA A 181 6.38 -11.27 -12.80
N GLU A 182 6.37 -12.40 -13.49
CA GLU A 182 6.47 -12.49 -14.96
C GLU A 182 5.30 -13.28 -15.55
N SER A 183 4.17 -13.41 -14.83
CA SER A 183 2.99 -14.07 -15.39
C SER A 183 2.45 -13.34 -16.62
N GLN A 184 2.65 -12.02 -16.66
CA GLN A 184 2.52 -11.14 -17.82
C GLN A 184 3.68 -10.13 -17.82
N PRO A 185 4.06 -9.58 -18.99
CA PRO A 185 5.09 -8.54 -19.07
C PRO A 185 4.50 -7.16 -18.70
N ASP A 186 3.86 -7.05 -17.54
CA ASP A 186 3.13 -5.85 -17.10
C ASP A 186 3.83 -5.05 -15.99
N GLY A 187 4.96 -5.56 -15.49
CA GLY A 187 5.84 -4.93 -14.50
C GLY A 187 5.20 -4.79 -13.12
N ILE A 188 5.99 -4.49 -12.10
CA ILE A 188 5.47 -4.28 -10.74
C ILE A 188 5.20 -2.79 -10.51
N ILE A 189 3.92 -2.44 -10.28
CA ILE A 189 3.49 -1.09 -9.90
C ILE A 189 3.54 -0.90 -8.39
N GLY A 190 3.18 -1.93 -7.62
CA GLY A 190 3.22 -1.88 -6.17
C GLY A 190 3.53 -3.24 -5.58
N ILE A 191 3.98 -3.25 -4.33
CA ILE A 191 4.24 -4.46 -3.56
C ILE A 191 3.53 -4.38 -2.22
N GLY A 192 3.10 -5.51 -1.69
CA GLY A 192 2.42 -5.59 -0.41
C GLY A 192 2.63 -6.94 0.25
N THR A 193 2.13 -7.06 1.46
CA THR A 193 2.13 -8.31 2.21
C THR A 193 0.70 -8.69 2.55
N TRP A 194 0.34 -9.95 2.33
CA TRP A 194 -0.93 -10.52 2.77
C TRP A 194 -0.66 -11.84 3.47
N ARG A 195 -0.91 -11.89 4.79
CA ARG A 195 -0.56 -13.05 5.62
C ARG A 195 0.93 -13.42 5.43
N ASP A 196 1.22 -14.60 4.90
CA ASP A 196 2.57 -15.09 4.62
C ASP A 196 2.98 -15.00 3.14
N PHE A 197 2.29 -14.17 2.36
CA PHE A 197 2.59 -13.92 0.96
C PHE A 197 3.14 -12.51 0.75
N ILE A 198 4.18 -12.42 -0.09
CA ILE A 198 4.46 -11.19 -0.83
C ILE A 198 3.47 -11.12 -1.99
N VAL A 199 2.86 -9.95 -2.18
CA VAL A 199 1.90 -9.68 -3.24
C VAL A 199 2.47 -8.61 -4.15
N CYS A 200 2.69 -8.96 -5.41
CA CYS A 200 3.17 -8.06 -6.45
C CYS A 200 1.97 -7.61 -7.29
N PHE A 201 1.77 -6.30 -7.38
CA PHE A 201 0.66 -5.68 -8.09
C PHE A 201 1.20 -5.05 -9.37
N GLY A 202 0.89 -5.63 -10.52
CA GLY A 202 1.19 -5.07 -11.83
C GLY A 202 0.06 -4.23 -12.40
N SER A 203 0.16 -3.93 -13.70
CA SER A 203 -0.85 -3.14 -14.43
C SER A 203 -2.01 -4.00 -14.94
N SER A 204 -1.80 -5.30 -15.12
CA SER A 204 -2.82 -6.25 -15.56
C SER A 204 -2.92 -7.50 -14.69
N THR A 205 -1.92 -7.76 -13.84
CA THR A 205 -1.88 -8.93 -12.97
C THR A 205 -1.60 -8.57 -11.51
N ILE A 206 -2.04 -9.45 -10.61
CA ILE A 206 -1.58 -9.49 -9.21
C ILE A 206 -1.10 -10.90 -8.92
N GLU A 207 0.16 -11.01 -8.49
CA GLU A 207 0.87 -12.27 -8.26
C GLU A 207 1.22 -12.44 -6.78
N TYR A 208 1.23 -13.69 -6.33
CA TYR A 208 1.49 -14.06 -4.94
C TYR A 208 2.74 -14.92 -4.86
N PHE A 209 3.56 -14.67 -3.84
CA PHE A 209 4.78 -15.40 -3.58
C PHE A 209 4.80 -15.89 -2.14
N SER A 210 4.88 -17.20 -1.95
CA SER A 210 4.98 -17.82 -0.63
C SER A 210 6.43 -18.13 -0.28
N LEU A 211 6.74 -18.19 1.01
CA LEU A 211 7.99 -18.77 1.48
C LEU A 211 8.07 -20.26 1.15
N THR A 212 9.25 -20.71 0.71
CA THR A 212 9.52 -22.13 0.41
C THR A 212 9.91 -22.93 1.66
N GLY A 213 10.35 -22.26 2.73
CA GLY A 213 10.96 -22.90 3.90
C GLY A 213 12.36 -23.46 3.63
N ALA A 214 12.97 -23.12 2.49
CA ALA A 214 14.29 -23.59 2.12
C ALA A 214 15.37 -23.07 3.09
N THR A 215 16.26 -23.96 3.51
CA THR A 215 17.42 -23.64 4.38
C THR A 215 18.76 -23.75 3.64
N THR A 216 18.75 -24.27 2.41
CA THR A 216 19.96 -24.43 1.58
C THR A 216 20.38 -23.08 0.99
N ALA A 217 21.65 -22.71 1.16
CA ALA A 217 22.20 -21.50 0.57
C ALA A 217 22.02 -21.51 -0.97
N GLY A 218 21.48 -20.41 -1.51
CA GLY A 218 21.22 -20.24 -2.94
C GLY A 218 19.88 -20.79 -3.42
N ALA A 219 19.12 -21.52 -2.58
CA ALA A 219 17.76 -21.91 -2.91
C ALA A 219 16.83 -20.68 -2.90
N ALA A 220 15.86 -20.65 -3.80
CA ALA A 220 14.82 -19.62 -3.81
C ALA A 220 14.04 -19.64 -2.49
N LEU A 221 14.02 -18.51 -1.77
CA LEU A 221 13.26 -18.36 -0.53
C LEU A 221 11.78 -18.14 -0.79
N TYR A 222 11.45 -17.56 -1.96
CA TYR A 222 10.09 -17.33 -2.41
C TYR A 222 9.79 -18.07 -3.71
N VAL A 223 8.56 -18.55 -3.84
CA VAL A 223 8.04 -19.19 -5.05
C VAL A 223 6.68 -18.61 -5.41
N ALA A 224 6.44 -18.40 -6.70
CA ALA A 224 5.16 -17.90 -7.20
C ALA A 224 4.02 -18.90 -6.92
N GLN A 225 2.81 -18.38 -6.75
CA GLN A 225 1.59 -19.14 -6.49
C GLN A 225 0.54 -18.85 -7.57
N PRO A 226 0.64 -19.49 -8.75
CA PRO A 226 -0.21 -19.18 -9.91
C PRO A 226 -1.70 -19.39 -9.66
N SER A 227 -2.07 -20.27 -8.74
CA SER A 227 -3.47 -20.53 -8.37
C SER A 227 -4.16 -19.35 -7.69
N LEU A 228 -3.40 -18.43 -7.10
CA LEU A 228 -3.91 -17.21 -6.44
C LEU A 228 -3.84 -15.98 -7.35
N MET A 229 -3.26 -16.11 -8.54
CA MET A 229 -3.08 -14.99 -9.46
C MET A 229 -4.42 -14.38 -9.84
N VAL A 230 -4.47 -13.05 -9.86
CA VAL A 230 -5.65 -12.28 -10.28
C VAL A 230 -5.35 -11.58 -11.59
N GLN A 231 -6.23 -11.71 -12.58
CA GLN A 231 -6.15 -11.03 -13.88
C GLN A 231 -6.70 -9.59 -13.80
N LYS A 232 -6.16 -8.81 -12.85
CA LYS A 232 -6.46 -7.40 -12.61
C LYS A 232 -5.22 -6.74 -12.03
N GLY A 233 -4.92 -5.50 -12.39
CA GLY A 233 -3.78 -4.73 -11.84
C GLY A 233 -4.20 -3.41 -11.21
N ILE A 234 -3.25 -2.67 -10.63
CA ILE A 234 -3.49 -1.40 -9.91
C ILE A 234 -3.14 -0.19 -10.78
N ALA A 235 -3.89 0.91 -10.63
CA ALA A 235 -3.69 2.12 -11.43
C ALA A 235 -2.34 2.82 -11.15
N GLY A 236 -1.93 2.87 -9.88
CA GLY A 236 -0.69 3.50 -9.45
C GLY A 236 -0.16 2.87 -8.16
N THR A 237 1.09 3.19 -7.79
CA THR A 237 1.81 2.56 -6.67
C THR A 237 1.00 2.56 -5.37
N TYR A 238 0.25 3.63 -5.11
CA TYR A 238 -0.49 3.84 -3.87
C TYR A 238 -1.99 3.54 -3.98
N CYS A 239 -2.44 2.96 -5.09
CA CYS A 239 -3.84 2.66 -5.37
C CYS A 239 -4.30 1.33 -4.75
N LYS A 240 -3.75 0.97 -3.59
CA LYS A 240 -4.05 -0.26 -2.86
C LYS A 240 -4.02 -0.03 -1.36
N THR A 241 -4.85 -0.75 -0.63
CA THR A 241 -4.83 -0.75 0.84
C THR A 241 -5.32 -2.09 1.39
N PRO A 242 -4.77 -2.57 2.52
CA PRO A 242 -5.38 -3.67 3.25
C PRO A 242 -6.84 -3.33 3.61
N PHE A 243 -7.76 -4.25 3.34
CA PHE A 243 -9.18 -4.09 3.60
C PHE A 243 -9.86 -5.46 3.71
N ALA A 244 -10.69 -5.65 4.74
CA ALA A 244 -11.47 -6.87 4.97
C ALA A 244 -10.66 -8.18 4.83
N ASP A 245 -9.49 -8.25 5.51
CA ASP A 245 -8.55 -9.40 5.46
C ASP A 245 -8.06 -9.74 4.05
N SER A 246 -7.99 -8.75 3.18
CA SER A 246 -7.45 -8.82 1.81
C SER A 246 -6.95 -7.42 1.40
N TYR A 247 -6.98 -7.10 0.11
CA TYR A 247 -6.70 -5.77 -0.44
C TYR A 247 -7.91 -5.21 -1.18
N ALA A 248 -8.19 -3.92 -0.96
CA ALA A 248 -8.98 -3.11 -1.86
C ALA A 248 -8.04 -2.25 -2.72
N PHE A 249 -8.40 -2.04 -3.98
CA PHE A 249 -7.55 -1.33 -4.93
C PHE A 249 -8.35 -0.64 -6.05
N ILE A 250 -7.76 0.40 -6.65
CA ILE A 250 -8.26 1.03 -7.87
C ILE A 250 -7.57 0.36 -9.05
N SER A 251 -8.36 -0.17 -9.99
CA SER A 251 -7.82 -0.95 -11.11
C SER A 251 -7.20 -0.09 -12.21
N HIS A 252 -6.14 -0.60 -12.83
CA HIS A 252 -5.51 0.01 -14.00
C HIS A 252 -6.41 -0.08 -15.26
N PRO A 253 -6.37 0.92 -16.17
CA PRO A 253 -7.15 0.93 -17.41
C PRO A 253 -6.81 -0.21 -18.39
N ALA A 254 -5.65 -0.85 -18.26
CA ALA A 254 -5.26 -2.01 -19.07
C ALA A 254 -6.21 -3.23 -18.91
N THR A 255 -6.99 -3.27 -17.82
CA THR A 255 -7.94 -4.38 -17.52
C THR A 255 -9.41 -3.94 -17.57
N GLY A 256 -9.68 -2.90 -18.36
CA GLY A 256 -11.00 -2.30 -18.55
C GLY A 256 -11.16 -0.98 -17.80
N ALA A 257 -12.39 -0.47 -17.76
CA ALA A 257 -12.67 0.82 -17.12
C ALA A 257 -12.24 0.81 -15.63
N PRO A 258 -11.45 1.80 -15.19
CA PRO A 258 -11.03 1.91 -13.79
C PRO A 258 -12.22 1.93 -12.83
N SER A 259 -12.13 1.13 -11.76
CA SER A 259 -13.11 1.04 -10.69
C SER A 259 -12.42 0.55 -9.42
N VAL A 260 -13.16 0.44 -8.31
CA VAL A 260 -12.64 -0.07 -7.03
C VAL A 260 -13.02 -1.53 -6.88
N TYR A 261 -12.02 -2.36 -6.59
CA TYR A 261 -12.17 -3.81 -6.43
C TYR A 261 -11.65 -4.25 -5.07
N ILE A 262 -12.19 -5.36 -4.56
CA ILE A 262 -11.59 -6.15 -3.49
C ILE A 262 -11.05 -7.46 -4.08
N ILE A 263 -9.89 -7.90 -3.60
CA ILE A 263 -9.33 -9.19 -3.99
C ILE A 263 -9.98 -10.30 -3.15
N GLY A 264 -10.46 -11.35 -3.82
CA GLY A 264 -10.83 -12.64 -3.25
C GLY A 264 -9.83 -13.73 -3.63
N SER A 265 -10.20 -15.00 -3.44
CA SER A 265 -9.37 -16.16 -3.77
C SER A 265 -9.12 -16.32 -5.28
N GLY A 266 -8.17 -15.57 -5.84
CA GLY A 266 -7.81 -15.58 -7.27
C GLY A 266 -8.76 -14.81 -8.18
N GLN A 267 -9.63 -13.97 -7.62
CA GLN A 267 -10.60 -13.15 -8.36
C GLN A 267 -10.67 -11.73 -7.79
N ALA A 268 -11.09 -10.76 -8.61
CA ALA A 268 -11.38 -9.39 -8.16
C ALA A 268 -12.89 -9.14 -8.24
N SER A 269 -13.50 -8.67 -7.15
CA SER A 269 -14.92 -8.31 -7.10
C SER A 269 -15.08 -6.79 -7.01
N PRO A 270 -15.91 -6.16 -7.87
CA PRO A 270 -16.12 -4.72 -7.80
C PRO A 270 -16.90 -4.34 -6.54
N ILE A 271 -16.52 -3.21 -5.92
CA ILE A 271 -17.17 -2.66 -4.73
C ILE A 271 -17.58 -1.19 -4.90
N ALA A 272 -17.22 -0.55 -6.02
CA ALA A 272 -17.59 0.83 -6.31
C ALA A 272 -19.08 0.96 -6.70
N THR A 273 -19.68 2.09 -6.37
CA THR A 273 -20.98 2.49 -6.93
C THR A 273 -20.80 3.21 -8.26
N ALA A 274 -21.87 3.30 -9.06
CA ALA A 274 -21.84 4.02 -10.34
C ALA A 274 -21.36 5.49 -10.20
N SER A 275 -21.70 6.16 -9.10
CA SER A 275 -21.24 7.53 -8.82
C SER A 275 -19.72 7.59 -8.64
N ILE A 276 -19.14 6.64 -7.89
CA ILE A 276 -17.68 6.55 -7.70
C ILE A 276 -17.00 6.23 -9.03
N GLU A 277 -17.54 5.32 -9.83
CA GLU A 277 -16.98 5.00 -11.15
C GLU A 277 -16.98 6.20 -12.10
N LYS A 278 -18.04 7.02 -12.12
CA LYS A 278 -18.08 8.26 -12.90
C LYS A 278 -16.98 9.24 -12.47
N ILE A 279 -16.75 9.36 -11.15
CA ILE A 279 -15.69 10.21 -10.60
C ILE A 279 -14.32 9.67 -11.00
N ILE A 280 -14.05 8.38 -10.80
CA ILE A 280 -12.77 7.75 -11.16
C ILE A 280 -12.47 7.93 -12.65
N ARG A 281 -13.49 7.76 -13.52
CA ARG A 281 -13.35 7.93 -14.97
C ARG A 281 -13.14 9.38 -15.42
N SER A 282 -13.27 10.36 -14.53
CA SER A 282 -12.93 11.76 -14.84
C SER A 282 -11.44 12.05 -14.75
N TYR A 283 -10.67 11.17 -14.09
CA TYR A 283 -9.21 11.26 -14.01
C TYR A 283 -8.54 10.57 -15.19
N THR A 284 -7.45 11.15 -15.66
CA THR A 284 -6.52 10.53 -16.60
C THR A 284 -5.70 9.43 -15.91
N ALA A 285 -5.03 8.59 -16.69
CA ALA A 285 -4.18 7.53 -16.14
C ALA A 285 -3.01 8.06 -15.30
N GLU A 286 -2.50 9.25 -15.59
CA GLU A 286 -1.43 9.90 -14.80
C GLU A 286 -1.94 10.51 -13.50
N GLU A 287 -3.23 10.85 -13.43
CA GLU A 287 -3.87 11.42 -12.24
C GLU A 287 -4.37 10.36 -11.25
N LEU A 288 -4.44 9.09 -11.66
CA LEU A 288 -4.83 7.94 -10.82
C LEU A 288 -3.63 7.34 -10.08
#